data_AF-A0A022QB83-F1
#
_entry.id   AF-A0A022QB83-F1
#
_cell.length_a   1.000
_cell.length_b   1.000
_cell.length_c   1.000
_cell.angle_alpha   90.00
_cell.angle_beta   90.00
_cell.angle_gamma   90.00
#
_symmetry.space_group_name_H-M   'P 1'
#
loop_
_entity.id
_entity.type
_entity.pdbx_description
1 polymer ?
#
loop_
_entity_poly.entity_id
_entity_poly.type
_entity_poly.pdbx_seq_one_letter_code
_entity_poly.pdbx_strand_id
1 'polypeptide(L)'
;MVHEAAEYVRKCLGGGGDDAIIFCGSGSTAAIKRLQEVMGIAVPSILRERILSKCLTDEEKWVVFVGPYEHHSNILTWQQSLAADVVEIGLDHRGRVDVGALEKELGFYKSKNRPIIGSFSACSNVTGICTDTRAIARLLHRFGGFACFDFAASGPYTKIEMRSGEMDGYDAIFLSTHKFVGGPGTPGILLMSKALYRLGSSPPSTCGGGTVDFDTLYSKKIEEREDAGTPPIIQKVRAALAFWIKEYIDYKAIEKQEKKYIGRAFERLASNPNISVLGNTTVKRQAILSFLVYSTTNKINSSGLDLWRETGNTIDKPLHGPFVAKLLNDLFGIEARGGCACAGPYGHRLLNVDEHQSLAFRSIIEKGYGGIKPGWTRVSFPYYMAEEEVEFVLAAIEFIAIYGQRFLILYHFSWKTGAWTFKKNNPLNYDIINGSSSPLDNNMVKALNMEKCKENSDDRETKKEDMLCRYTNYLETAKRIASLLPKFPPHKRIPQEIDADLVPFKI
;
A
#
# COMPACT_ATOMS: atom_id res chain seq x y z
N MET A 1 4.28 -33.64 -0.81
CA MET A 1 3.52 -32.43 -1.21
C MET A 1 3.66 -31.24 -0.26
N VAL A 2 3.18 -31.28 1.00
CA VAL A 2 3.21 -30.10 1.90
C VAL A 2 4.64 -29.68 2.26
N HIS A 3 5.49 -30.63 2.65
CA HIS A 3 6.90 -30.36 2.95
C HIS A 3 7.66 -29.87 1.71
N GLU A 4 7.37 -30.43 0.53
CA GLU A 4 7.96 -29.96 -0.73
C GLU A 4 7.54 -28.53 -1.07
N ALA A 5 6.27 -28.19 -0.83
CA ALA A 5 5.77 -26.82 -1.02
C ALA A 5 6.48 -25.85 -0.06
N ALA A 6 6.62 -26.22 1.21
CA ALA A 6 7.35 -25.42 2.19
C ALA A 6 8.83 -25.23 1.81
N GLU A 7 9.49 -26.32 1.41
CA GLU A 7 10.89 -26.31 0.99
C GLU A 7 11.10 -25.49 -0.28
N TYR A 8 10.19 -25.60 -1.25
CA TYR A 8 10.24 -24.82 -2.47
C TYR A 8 10.16 -23.32 -2.18
N VAL A 9 9.22 -22.90 -1.33
CA VAL A 9 9.09 -21.49 -0.94
C VAL A 9 10.32 -21.02 -0.18
N ARG A 10 10.85 -21.82 0.76
CA ARG A 10 12.09 -21.51 1.48
C ARG A 10 13.26 -21.26 0.53
N LYS A 11 13.44 -22.14 -0.47
CA LYS A 11 14.49 -21.99 -1.50
C LYS A 11 14.31 -20.72 -2.34
N CYS A 12 13.08 -20.40 -2.74
CA CYS A 12 12.80 -19.17 -3.50
C CYS A 12 13.12 -17.89 -2.73
N LEU A 13 13.13 -17.95 -1.39
CA LEU A 13 13.50 -16.86 -0.51
C LEU A 13 15.00 -16.87 -0.14
N GLY A 14 15.77 -17.81 -0.67
CA GLY A 14 17.19 -18.00 -0.35
C GLY A 14 17.45 -18.47 1.08
N GLY A 15 16.46 -19.13 1.72
CA GLY A 15 16.62 -19.72 3.04
C GLY A 15 17.48 -20.98 3.02
N GLY A 16 18.36 -21.11 4.02
CA GLY A 16 19.29 -22.23 4.21
C GLY A 16 18.91 -23.15 5.37
N GLY A 17 19.87 -23.97 5.79
CA GLY A 17 19.71 -24.92 6.90
C GLY A 17 19.58 -24.26 8.29
N ASP A 18 20.07 -23.03 8.43
CA ASP A 18 20.01 -22.23 9.66
C ASP A 18 18.80 -21.31 9.73
N ASP A 19 17.86 -21.46 8.78
CA ASP A 19 16.64 -20.70 8.71
C ASP A 19 15.43 -21.60 8.93
N ALA A 20 14.41 -21.07 9.60
CA ALA A 20 13.12 -21.70 9.81
C ALA A 20 12.04 -20.95 9.02
N ILE A 21 11.23 -21.69 8.27
CA ILE A 21 10.05 -21.16 7.56
C ILE A 21 8.77 -21.49 8.33
N ILE A 22 7.99 -20.47 8.64
CA ILE A 22 6.71 -20.59 9.33
C ILE A 22 5.61 -19.99 8.46
N PHE A 23 4.55 -20.76 8.24
CA PHE A 23 3.36 -20.33 7.54
C PHE A 23 2.35 -19.84 8.58
N CYS A 24 2.13 -18.53 8.58
CA CYS A 24 1.38 -17.84 9.61
C CYS A 24 -0.08 -17.64 9.21
N GLY A 25 -0.84 -16.89 10.01
CA GLY A 25 -2.18 -16.42 9.64
C GLY A 25 -2.18 -15.46 8.45
N SER A 26 -3.07 -14.48 8.42
CA SER A 26 -3.23 -13.62 7.25
C SER A 26 -2.09 -12.59 7.09
N GLY A 27 -1.24 -12.79 6.08
CA GLY A 27 -0.26 -11.81 5.58
C GLY A 27 0.90 -11.49 6.53
N SER A 28 1.65 -10.44 6.20
CA SER A 28 2.84 -10.00 6.95
C SER A 28 2.52 -9.62 8.39
N THR A 29 1.30 -9.13 8.67
CA THR A 29 0.86 -8.82 10.04
C THR A 29 0.96 -10.05 10.95
N ALA A 30 0.48 -11.22 10.48
CA ALA A 30 0.58 -12.46 11.24
C ALA A 30 2.04 -12.95 11.34
N ALA A 31 2.85 -12.73 10.30
CA ALA A 31 4.27 -13.09 10.31
C ALA A 31 5.09 -12.27 11.32
N ILE A 32 4.88 -10.94 11.37
CA ILE A 32 5.56 -10.06 12.34
C ILE A 32 5.11 -10.40 13.77
N LYS A 33 3.81 -10.64 13.97
CA LYS A 33 3.29 -11.09 15.26
C LYS A 33 3.90 -12.43 15.68
N ARG A 34 3.99 -13.39 14.77
CA ARG A 34 4.63 -14.68 15.03
C ARG A 34 6.10 -14.52 15.41
N LEU A 35 6.82 -13.61 14.75
CA LEU A 35 8.21 -13.31 15.12
C LEU A 35 8.28 -12.82 16.58
N GLN A 36 7.40 -11.90 16.99
CA GLN A 36 7.37 -11.43 18.38
C GLN A 36 7.09 -12.56 19.38
N GLU A 37 6.23 -13.50 19.02
CA GLU A 37 5.89 -14.65 19.86
C GLU A 37 7.09 -15.58 20.04
N VAL A 38 7.75 -15.98 18.95
CA VAL A 38 8.91 -16.89 19.00
C VAL A 38 10.17 -16.23 19.59
N MET A 39 10.26 -14.90 19.55
CA MET A 39 11.27 -14.12 20.25
C MET A 39 10.95 -13.91 21.74
N GLY A 40 9.75 -14.29 22.21
CA GLY A 40 9.34 -14.10 23.60
C GLY A 40 9.06 -12.65 23.99
N ILE A 41 8.79 -11.78 23.02
CA ILE A 41 8.49 -10.35 23.24
C ILE A 41 7.03 -9.99 22.95
N ALA A 42 6.20 -10.97 22.59
CA ALA A 42 4.75 -10.81 22.53
C ALA A 42 4.14 -10.83 23.93
N VAL A 43 3.18 -9.94 24.20
CA VAL A 43 2.46 -9.86 25.47
C VAL A 43 1.01 -9.44 25.22
N PRO A 44 0.03 -9.88 26.03
CA PRO A 44 -1.28 -9.25 26.08
C PRO A 44 -1.18 -7.76 26.43
N SER A 45 -1.90 -6.90 25.70
CA SER A 45 -1.79 -5.43 25.85
C SER A 45 -2.00 -4.95 27.28
N ILE A 46 -2.91 -5.58 28.03
CA ILE A 46 -3.23 -5.26 29.43
C ILE A 46 -2.08 -5.54 30.42
N LEU A 47 -1.09 -6.35 30.03
CA LEU A 47 0.06 -6.70 30.89
C LEU A 47 1.34 -5.94 30.51
N ARG A 48 1.37 -5.29 29.33
CA ARG A 48 2.59 -4.72 28.74
C ARG A 48 3.33 -3.80 29.72
N GLU A 49 2.65 -2.78 30.24
CA GLU A 49 3.26 -1.78 31.12
C GLU A 49 3.79 -2.41 32.42
N ARG A 50 3.04 -3.36 32.99
CA ARG A 50 3.46 -4.08 34.20
C ARG A 50 4.74 -4.87 33.96
N ILE A 51 4.86 -5.58 32.84
CA ILE A 51 6.06 -6.36 32.52
C ILE A 51 7.25 -5.44 32.23
N LEU A 52 7.07 -4.40 31.42
CA LEU A 52 8.14 -3.45 31.09
C LEU A 52 8.68 -2.71 32.32
N SER A 53 7.82 -2.36 33.27
CA SER A 53 8.21 -1.57 34.45
C SER A 53 8.72 -2.42 35.62
N LYS A 54 8.21 -3.64 35.81
CA LYS A 54 8.48 -4.45 37.01
C LYS A 54 9.28 -5.72 36.76
N CYS A 55 9.39 -6.18 35.51
CA CYS A 55 9.95 -7.50 35.21
C CYS A 55 11.18 -7.47 34.31
N LEU A 56 11.43 -6.37 33.58
CA LEU A 56 12.57 -6.27 32.66
C LEU A 56 13.53 -5.18 33.08
N THR A 57 14.82 -5.53 33.11
CA THR A 57 15.92 -4.57 33.18
C THR A 57 16.06 -3.80 31.88
N ASP A 58 16.85 -2.74 31.87
CA ASP A 58 17.03 -1.99 30.64
C ASP A 58 17.77 -2.80 29.58
N GLU A 59 18.74 -3.64 29.94
CA GLU A 59 19.50 -4.49 29.03
C GLU A 59 18.66 -5.61 28.40
N GLU A 60 17.52 -5.95 28.99
CA GLU A 60 16.59 -6.96 28.45
C GLU A 60 15.54 -6.36 27.51
N LYS A 61 15.35 -5.05 27.56
CA LYS A 61 14.32 -4.35 26.78
C LYS A 61 14.82 -4.09 25.36
N TRP A 62 14.10 -4.64 24.40
CA TRP A 62 14.42 -4.46 22.99
C TRP A 62 14.12 -3.03 22.52
N VAL A 63 14.97 -2.54 21.63
CA VAL A 63 14.68 -1.38 20.77
C VAL A 63 14.44 -1.86 19.34
N VAL A 64 13.39 -1.33 18.72
CA VAL A 64 13.02 -1.63 17.34
C VAL A 64 13.13 -0.36 16.50
N PHE A 65 14.01 -0.36 15.51
CA PHE A 65 14.09 0.69 14.50
C PHE A 65 13.15 0.39 13.35
N VAL A 66 12.37 1.37 12.94
CA VAL A 66 11.41 1.27 11.83
C VAL A 66 11.64 2.40 10.82
N GLY A 67 11.31 2.16 9.56
CA GLY A 67 11.51 3.13 8.49
C GLY A 67 10.45 4.23 8.39
N PRO A 68 10.64 5.18 7.47
CA PRO A 68 9.77 6.35 7.34
C PRO A 68 8.47 6.07 6.57
N TYR A 69 8.33 4.90 5.96
CA TYR A 69 7.19 4.50 5.13
C TYR A 69 6.63 3.13 5.53
N GLU A 70 6.76 2.76 6.80
CA GLU A 70 6.20 1.52 7.30
C GLU A 70 4.67 1.49 7.21
N HIS A 71 4.15 0.33 6.85
CA HIS A 71 2.74 0.02 7.05
C HIS A 71 2.45 -0.09 8.56
N HIS A 72 1.23 0.24 8.99
CA HIS A 72 0.86 0.14 10.42
C HIS A 72 1.12 -1.23 11.04
N SER A 73 1.08 -2.32 10.25
CA SER A 73 1.44 -3.67 10.71
C SER A 73 2.90 -3.82 11.11
N ASN A 74 3.79 -2.93 10.68
CA ASN A 74 5.21 -2.90 11.04
C ASN A 74 5.56 -1.68 11.92
N ILE A 75 4.56 -1.07 12.58
CA ILE A 75 4.75 -0.02 13.60
C ILE A 75 3.98 -0.41 14.86
N LEU A 76 2.65 -0.48 14.76
CA LEU A 76 1.74 -0.64 15.91
C LEU A 76 2.00 -1.95 16.65
N THR A 77 2.32 -3.02 15.92
CA THR A 77 2.59 -4.32 16.56
C THR A 77 3.84 -4.27 17.43
N TRP A 78 4.88 -3.53 17.04
CA TRP A 78 6.09 -3.37 17.84
C TRP A 78 5.82 -2.51 19.05
N GLN A 79 5.04 -1.43 18.89
CA GLN A 79 4.62 -0.57 20.00
C GLN A 79 3.79 -1.33 21.05
N GLN A 80 3.04 -2.36 20.63
CA GLN A 80 2.26 -3.22 21.52
C GLN A 80 3.00 -4.49 21.98
N SER A 81 4.26 -4.65 21.60
CA SER A 81 5.14 -5.72 22.09
C SER A 81 5.93 -5.29 23.34
N LEU A 82 6.79 -6.16 23.87
CA LEU A 82 7.77 -5.84 24.91
C LEU A 82 9.00 -5.10 24.40
N ALA A 83 9.02 -4.69 23.13
CA ALA A 83 9.90 -3.61 22.69
C ALA A 83 9.56 -2.35 23.51
N ALA A 84 10.52 -1.89 24.31
CA ALA A 84 10.33 -0.70 25.13
C ALA A 84 10.30 0.55 24.26
N ASP A 85 11.16 0.59 23.25
CA ASP A 85 11.33 1.71 22.35
C ASP A 85 11.09 1.27 20.90
N VAL A 86 10.29 2.04 20.18
CA VAL A 86 10.13 1.94 18.72
C VAL A 86 10.57 3.27 18.12
N VAL A 87 11.73 3.26 17.49
CA VAL A 87 12.39 4.46 16.97
C VAL A 87 12.16 4.55 15.47
N GLU A 88 11.43 5.57 15.04
CA GLU A 88 11.18 5.81 13.62
C GLU A 88 12.31 6.63 13.00
N ILE A 89 12.95 6.06 11.97
CA ILE A 89 13.96 6.75 11.18
C ILE A 89 13.28 7.52 10.05
N GLY A 90 13.58 8.81 9.97
CA GLY A 90 13.02 9.73 8.99
C GLY A 90 13.55 9.53 7.57
N LEU A 91 13.17 10.46 6.70
CA LEU A 91 13.65 10.55 5.33
C LEU A 91 14.88 11.48 5.26
N ASP A 92 15.82 11.16 4.38
CA ASP A 92 16.88 12.07 3.97
C ASP A 92 16.34 13.14 3.00
N HIS A 93 17.21 14.09 2.61
CA HIS A 93 16.91 15.13 1.61
C HIS A 93 16.51 14.59 0.23
N ARG A 94 16.74 13.29 -0.04
CA ARG A 94 16.34 12.60 -1.27
C ARG A 94 15.11 11.73 -1.07
N GLY A 95 14.41 11.81 0.05
CA GLY A 95 13.22 10.99 0.30
C GLY A 95 13.51 9.49 0.42
N ARG A 96 14.74 9.12 0.79
CA ARG A 96 15.15 7.74 1.16
C ARG A 96 15.24 7.64 2.68
N VAL A 97 15.43 6.44 3.23
CA VAL A 97 15.72 6.29 4.67
C VAL A 97 16.98 7.07 5.03
N ASP A 98 16.92 7.88 6.09
CA ASP A 98 18.09 8.59 6.60
C ASP A 98 19.05 7.63 7.33
N VAL A 99 20.00 7.09 6.57
CA VAL A 99 21.01 6.14 7.07
C VAL A 99 21.92 6.79 8.11
N GLY A 100 22.18 8.10 8.02
CA GLY A 100 23.01 8.81 8.99
C GLY A 100 22.30 8.96 10.34
N ALA A 101 21.00 9.29 10.31
CA ALA A 101 20.18 9.29 11.51
C ALA A 101 20.08 7.89 12.14
N LEU A 102 19.89 6.85 11.32
CA LEU A 102 19.89 5.46 11.79
C LEU A 102 21.22 5.09 12.49
N GLU A 103 22.36 5.40 11.89
CA GLU A 103 23.68 5.10 12.48
C GLU A 103 23.89 5.79 13.83
N LYS A 104 23.46 7.05 13.96
CA LYS A 104 23.51 7.80 15.22
C LYS A 104 22.67 7.13 16.32
N GLU A 105 21.42 6.80 16.01
CA GLU A 105 20.53 6.17 16.99
C GLU A 105 21.01 4.74 17.36
N LEU A 106 21.51 3.97 16.39
CA LEU A 106 22.12 2.68 16.66
C LEU A 106 23.30 2.80 17.63
N GLY A 107 24.16 3.81 17.46
CA GLY A 107 25.25 4.09 18.39
C GLY A 107 24.78 4.38 19.81
N PHE A 108 23.74 5.20 19.95
CA PHE A 108 23.14 5.53 21.24
C PHE A 108 22.61 4.30 21.96
N TYR A 109 21.78 3.48 21.30
CA TYR A 109 21.21 2.29 21.94
C TYR A 109 22.23 1.17 22.16
N LYS A 110 23.24 1.04 21.28
CA LYS A 110 24.37 0.14 21.49
C LYS A 110 25.19 0.53 22.74
N SER A 111 25.42 1.82 22.98
CA SER A 111 26.12 2.27 24.19
C SER A 111 25.37 1.97 25.49
N LYS A 112 24.05 1.72 25.40
CA LYS A 112 23.20 1.30 26.52
C LYS A 112 23.07 -0.22 26.65
N ASN A 113 23.83 -1.00 25.88
CA ASN A 113 23.79 -2.46 25.87
C ASN A 113 22.37 -3.03 25.63
N ARG A 114 21.59 -2.34 24.78
CA ARG A 114 20.22 -2.73 24.43
C ARG A 114 20.22 -3.70 23.26
N PRO A 115 19.40 -4.76 23.26
CA PRO A 115 19.23 -5.62 22.09
C PRO A 115 18.45 -4.89 21.00
N ILE A 116 18.93 -4.98 19.76
CA ILE A 116 18.49 -4.17 18.63
C ILE A 116 17.81 -5.03 17.57
N ILE A 117 16.67 -4.56 17.07
CA ILE A 117 16.04 -5.03 15.83
C ILE A 117 15.87 -3.84 14.91
N GLY A 118 16.22 -3.98 13.64
CA GLY A 118 15.70 -3.15 12.57
C GLY A 118 14.58 -3.89 11.85
N SER A 119 13.39 -3.30 11.76
CA SER A 119 12.25 -3.85 11.03
C SER A 119 11.77 -2.87 9.98
N PHE A 120 12.26 -3.00 8.75
CA PHE A 120 12.05 -2.03 7.68
C PHE A 120 11.23 -2.61 6.52
N SER A 121 10.35 -1.82 5.93
CA SER A 121 9.70 -2.18 4.66
C SER A 121 10.74 -2.22 3.56
N ALA A 122 10.77 -3.28 2.75
CA ALA A 122 11.67 -3.36 1.59
C ALA A 122 11.23 -2.43 0.45
N CYS A 123 9.95 -2.04 0.43
CA CYS A 123 9.37 -1.12 -0.53
C CYS A 123 8.14 -0.43 0.09
N SER A 124 8.00 0.87 -0.14
CA SER A 124 6.80 1.60 0.31
C SER A 124 5.55 1.10 -0.41
N ASN A 125 4.52 0.69 0.33
CA ASN A 125 3.20 0.40 -0.24
C ASN A 125 2.47 1.66 -0.74
N VAL A 126 2.97 2.86 -0.41
CA VAL A 126 2.38 4.15 -0.80
C VAL A 126 3.04 4.66 -2.07
N THR A 127 4.35 4.84 -2.04
CA THR A 127 5.11 5.46 -3.14
C THR A 127 5.89 4.46 -3.96
N GLY A 128 5.89 3.18 -3.62
CA GLY A 128 6.71 2.18 -4.32
C GLY A 128 8.21 2.37 -4.16
N ILE A 129 8.69 3.39 -3.43
CA ILE A 129 10.13 3.65 -3.24
C ILE A 129 10.78 2.41 -2.60
N CYS A 130 11.85 1.94 -3.22
CA CYS A 130 12.58 0.77 -2.76
C CYS A 130 13.63 1.15 -1.72
N THR A 131 13.70 0.37 -0.65
CA THR A 131 14.75 0.48 0.37
C THR A 131 16.01 -0.22 -0.10
N ASP A 132 17.18 0.35 0.18
CA ASP A 132 18.45 -0.39 0.08
C ASP A 132 18.58 -1.32 1.31
N THR A 133 17.84 -2.44 1.25
CA THR A 133 17.74 -3.40 2.35
C THR A 133 19.10 -3.98 2.74
N ARG A 134 19.99 -4.19 1.75
CA ARG A 134 21.34 -4.72 1.99
C ARG A 134 22.22 -3.70 2.72
N ALA A 135 22.14 -2.41 2.37
CA ALA A 135 22.87 -1.38 3.09
C ALA A 135 22.41 -1.23 4.54
N ILE A 136 21.09 -1.28 4.77
CA ILE A 136 20.52 -1.22 6.13
C ILE A 136 20.93 -2.46 6.94
N ALA A 137 20.88 -3.67 6.36
CA ALA A 137 21.32 -4.89 7.01
C ALA A 137 22.78 -4.80 7.48
N ARG A 138 23.70 -4.38 6.58
CA ARG A 138 25.11 -4.16 6.94
C ARG A 138 25.26 -3.20 8.10
N LEU A 139 24.52 -2.10 8.09
CA LEU A 139 24.57 -1.13 9.17
C LEU A 139 24.08 -1.74 10.49
N LEU A 140 22.92 -2.40 10.51
CA LEU A 140 22.39 -3.06 11.71
C LEU A 140 23.37 -4.09 12.30
N HIS A 141 23.93 -4.96 11.46
CA HIS A 141 24.89 -5.98 11.90
C HIS A 141 26.19 -5.39 12.46
N ARG A 142 26.70 -4.26 11.93
CA ARG A 142 27.85 -3.55 12.54
C ARG A 142 27.57 -3.12 13.98
N PHE A 143 26.31 -2.86 14.31
CA PHE A 143 25.87 -2.49 15.65
C PHE A 143 25.40 -3.69 16.49
N GLY A 144 25.47 -4.92 15.96
CA GLY A 144 25.06 -6.14 16.65
C GLY A 144 23.53 -6.33 16.72
N GLY A 145 22.78 -5.61 15.89
CA GLY A 145 21.33 -5.74 15.78
C GLY A 145 20.90 -6.69 14.67
N PHE A 146 19.67 -7.20 14.77
CA PHE A 146 19.06 -8.05 13.74
C PHE A 146 18.39 -7.24 12.64
N ALA A 147 18.49 -7.71 11.39
CA ALA A 147 17.94 -7.09 10.19
C ALA A 147 16.68 -7.83 9.69
N CYS A 148 15.51 -7.28 10.01
CA CYS A 148 14.20 -7.80 9.63
C CYS A 148 13.58 -6.92 8.53
N PHE A 149 12.98 -7.54 7.51
CA PHE A 149 12.38 -6.81 6.39
C PHE A 149 10.97 -7.26 6.04
N ASP A 150 10.06 -6.30 5.90
CA ASP A 150 8.72 -6.54 5.34
C ASP A 150 8.75 -6.42 3.82
N PHE A 151 8.59 -7.56 3.14
CA PHE A 151 8.50 -7.66 1.69
C PHE A 151 7.05 -7.72 1.21
N ALA A 152 6.05 -7.35 2.03
CA ALA A 152 4.65 -7.39 1.61
C ALA A 152 4.39 -6.64 0.29
N ALA A 153 4.98 -5.46 0.10
CA ALA A 153 4.77 -4.68 -1.13
C ALA A 153 5.59 -5.21 -2.30
N SER A 154 6.86 -5.60 -2.07
CA SER A 154 7.81 -5.91 -3.14
C SER A 154 7.96 -7.37 -3.48
N GLY A 155 7.58 -8.28 -2.59
CA GLY A 155 7.80 -9.72 -2.73
C GLY A 155 7.29 -10.35 -4.04
N PRO A 156 6.13 -9.94 -4.59
CA PRO A 156 5.66 -10.43 -5.89
C PRO A 156 6.58 -10.07 -7.07
N TYR A 157 7.49 -9.12 -6.91
CA TYR A 157 8.21 -8.47 -8.00
C TYR A 157 9.73 -8.62 -7.93
N THR A 158 10.29 -8.75 -6.73
CA THR A 158 11.75 -8.73 -6.53
C THR A 158 12.31 -10.12 -6.25
N LYS A 159 13.61 -10.31 -6.54
CA LYS A 159 14.38 -11.40 -5.94
C LYS A 159 14.53 -11.15 -4.44
N ILE A 160 14.35 -12.19 -3.65
CA ILE A 160 14.56 -12.19 -2.21
C ILE A 160 15.61 -13.25 -1.89
N GLU A 161 16.62 -12.90 -1.10
CA GLU A 161 17.63 -13.86 -0.65
C GLU A 161 17.91 -13.61 0.84
N MET A 162 17.60 -14.58 1.70
CA MET A 162 17.77 -14.50 3.15
C MET A 162 19.23 -14.27 3.53
N ARG A 163 20.13 -15.20 3.15
CA ARG A 163 21.58 -15.13 3.46
C ARG A 163 21.86 -14.89 4.96
N SER A 164 21.08 -15.53 5.82
CA SER A 164 21.22 -15.41 7.28
C SER A 164 22.67 -15.66 7.72
N GLY A 165 23.15 -14.83 8.65
CA GLY A 165 24.54 -14.85 9.13
C GLY A 165 25.57 -14.11 8.25
N GLU A 166 25.22 -13.71 7.03
CA GLU A 166 26.07 -12.83 6.21
C GLU A 166 25.94 -11.37 6.64
N MET A 167 26.98 -10.56 6.41
CA MET A 167 26.98 -9.14 6.80
C MET A 167 25.88 -8.32 6.14
N ASP A 168 25.45 -8.64 4.92
CA ASP A 168 24.31 -8.01 4.24
C ASP A 168 23.09 -8.94 4.15
N GLY A 169 23.11 -10.02 4.93
CA GLY A 169 22.01 -10.96 5.11
C GLY A 169 20.82 -10.38 5.84
N TYR A 170 19.72 -11.11 5.87
CA TYR A 170 18.53 -10.79 6.63
C TYR A 170 18.37 -11.84 7.73
N ASP A 171 17.85 -11.43 8.88
CA ASP A 171 17.53 -12.32 10.00
C ASP A 171 16.05 -12.66 10.06
N ALA A 172 15.18 -11.84 9.48
CA ALA A 172 13.79 -12.21 9.25
C ALA A 172 13.22 -11.54 7.99
N ILE A 173 12.33 -12.26 7.31
CA ILE A 173 11.57 -11.81 6.16
C ILE A 173 10.09 -12.07 6.44
N PHE A 174 9.28 -11.02 6.28
CA PHE A 174 7.82 -11.10 6.37
C PHE A 174 7.19 -10.92 5.00
N LEU A 175 6.22 -11.77 4.66
CA LEU A 175 5.58 -11.76 3.35
C LEU A 175 4.06 -11.93 3.44
N SER A 176 3.41 -11.31 2.46
CA SER A 176 1.97 -11.42 2.23
C SER A 176 1.73 -12.11 0.90
N THR A 177 1.64 -13.44 0.92
CA THR A 177 1.54 -14.23 -0.31
C THR A 177 0.27 -13.95 -1.11
N HIS A 178 -0.79 -13.43 -0.47
CA HIS A 178 -2.01 -12.98 -1.17
C HIS A 178 -1.83 -11.82 -2.13
N LYS A 179 -0.65 -11.19 -2.14
CA LYS A 179 -0.29 -10.14 -3.10
C LYS A 179 0.43 -10.68 -4.35
N PHE A 180 0.76 -11.97 -4.38
CA PHE A 180 1.32 -12.64 -5.54
C PHE A 180 0.21 -13.02 -6.52
N VAL A 181 0.53 -13.17 -7.79
CA VAL A 181 -0.40 -13.72 -8.80
C VAL A 181 -0.81 -15.13 -8.38
N GLY A 182 -2.12 -15.38 -8.29
CA GLY A 182 -2.66 -16.65 -7.77
C GLY A 182 -2.59 -16.81 -6.24
N GLY A 183 -2.12 -15.78 -5.53
CA GLY A 183 -1.94 -15.75 -4.09
C GLY A 183 -3.20 -15.64 -3.23
N PRO A 184 -4.38 -15.14 -3.65
CA PRO A 184 -5.53 -15.05 -2.76
C PRO A 184 -5.87 -16.36 -2.02
N GLY A 185 -6.06 -16.28 -0.70
CA GLY A 185 -6.27 -17.43 0.19
C GLY A 185 -5.01 -18.17 0.65
N THR A 186 -3.81 -17.62 0.40
CA THR A 186 -2.53 -18.10 0.93
C THR A 186 -2.22 -17.50 2.31
N PRO A 187 -1.29 -18.11 3.08
CA PRO A 187 -0.92 -17.61 4.39
C PRO A 187 0.12 -16.50 4.28
N GLY A 188 0.33 -15.77 5.38
CA GLY A 188 1.53 -15.00 5.61
C GLY A 188 2.73 -15.92 5.79
N ILE A 189 3.92 -15.44 5.47
CA ILE A 189 5.16 -16.23 5.60
C ILE A 189 6.15 -15.45 6.44
N LEU A 190 6.71 -16.14 7.44
CA LEU A 190 7.89 -15.75 8.18
C LEU A 190 9.02 -16.71 7.80
N LEU A 191 10.08 -16.19 7.18
CA LEU A 191 11.36 -16.89 7.10
C LEU A 191 12.31 -16.18 8.07
N MET A 192 12.89 -16.90 9.02
CA MET A 192 13.74 -16.30 10.04
C MET A 192 14.98 -17.15 10.32
N SER A 193 16.05 -16.48 10.72
CA SER A 193 17.22 -17.11 11.31
C SER A 193 16.83 -17.83 12.60
N LYS A 194 17.35 -19.04 12.79
CA LYS A 194 17.16 -19.79 14.04
C LYS A 194 17.72 -19.05 15.26
N ALA A 195 18.64 -18.10 15.07
CA ALA A 195 19.18 -17.25 16.13
C ALA A 195 18.11 -16.36 16.80
N LEU A 196 17.00 -16.05 16.10
CA LEU A 196 15.88 -15.29 16.65
C LEU A 196 14.91 -16.15 17.47
N TYR A 197 15.01 -17.48 17.41
CA TYR A 197 14.09 -18.37 18.09
C TYR A 197 14.48 -18.56 19.56
N ARG A 198 13.66 -18.05 20.49
CA ARG A 198 13.95 -18.07 21.94
C ARG A 198 13.15 -19.10 22.72
N LEU A 199 12.19 -19.78 22.10
CA LEU A 199 11.33 -20.79 22.75
C LEU A 199 11.90 -22.21 22.71
N GLY A 200 13.23 -22.38 22.56
CA GLY A 200 13.86 -23.71 22.47
C GLY A 200 13.60 -24.59 23.70
N SER A 201 13.65 -23.98 24.88
CA SER A 201 13.45 -24.61 26.19
C SER A 201 12.08 -24.32 26.82
N SER A 202 11.15 -23.75 26.06
CA SER A 202 9.81 -23.38 26.53
C SER A 202 8.75 -23.88 25.56
N PRO A 203 7.46 -24.01 25.94
CA PRO A 203 6.42 -24.38 24.99
C PRO A 203 6.43 -23.48 23.72
N PRO A 204 6.01 -24.01 22.55
CA PRO A 204 5.91 -23.24 21.31
C PRO A 204 4.97 -22.04 21.46
N SER A 205 5.01 -21.12 20.49
CA SER A 205 4.12 -19.94 20.53
C SER A 205 2.64 -20.33 20.61
N THR A 206 2.28 -21.45 19.97
CA THR A 206 0.95 -22.03 19.99
C THR A 206 1.09 -23.52 20.25
N CYS A 207 0.51 -24.00 21.35
CA CYS A 207 0.45 -25.44 21.64
C CYS A 207 -0.78 -26.06 20.97
N GLY A 208 -0.64 -27.27 20.41
CA GLY A 208 -1.75 -28.01 19.82
C GLY A 208 -1.34 -29.41 19.40
N GLY A 209 -2.24 -30.13 18.71
CA GLY A 209 -1.88 -31.44 18.13
C GLY A 209 -0.70 -31.30 17.15
N GLY A 210 0.18 -32.29 17.10
CA GLY A 210 1.32 -32.28 16.16
C GLY A 210 2.54 -31.46 16.59
N THR A 211 2.51 -30.74 17.73
CA THR A 211 3.68 -29.99 18.22
C THR A 211 4.63 -30.82 19.11
N VAL A 212 4.22 -32.02 19.50
CA VAL A 212 4.93 -32.90 20.43
C VAL A 212 5.39 -34.18 19.75
N ASP A 213 6.61 -34.62 20.05
CA ASP A 213 7.14 -35.92 19.63
C ASP A 213 6.62 -37.04 20.55
N PHE A 214 6.47 -36.76 21.85
CA PHE A 214 5.93 -37.70 22.84
C PHE A 214 5.42 -36.98 24.10
N ASP A 215 4.14 -37.12 24.44
CA ASP A 215 3.52 -36.48 25.61
C ASP A 215 3.80 -34.97 25.69
N THR A 216 4.59 -34.50 26.66
CA THR A 216 4.98 -33.09 26.85
C THR A 216 6.32 -32.72 26.18
N LEU A 217 6.96 -33.67 25.49
CA LEU A 217 8.20 -33.45 24.75
C LEU A 217 7.91 -32.80 23.39
N TYR A 218 8.15 -31.49 23.28
CA TYR A 218 7.99 -30.74 22.03
C TYR A 218 9.06 -31.09 20.98
N SER A 219 8.68 -31.06 19.70
CA SER A 219 9.61 -31.29 18.58
C SER A 219 10.82 -30.35 18.64
N LYS A 220 11.99 -30.86 18.24
CA LYS A 220 13.23 -30.07 18.11
C LYS A 220 13.28 -29.24 16.82
N LYS A 221 12.46 -29.57 15.83
CA LYS A 221 12.39 -28.83 14.56
C LYS A 221 11.40 -27.68 14.73
N ILE A 222 11.87 -26.45 14.54
CA ILE A 222 11.07 -25.24 14.77
C ILE A 222 9.82 -25.24 13.90
N GLU A 223 9.93 -25.68 12.65
CA GLU A 223 8.81 -25.68 11.70
C GLU A 223 7.70 -26.63 12.11
N GLU A 224 8.02 -27.81 12.66
CA GLU A 224 7.02 -28.76 13.18
C GLU A 224 6.45 -28.26 14.53
N ARG A 225 7.32 -27.69 15.36
CA ARG A 225 6.98 -27.14 16.68
C ARG A 225 6.01 -25.95 16.61
N GLU A 226 6.10 -25.14 15.56
CA GLU A 226 5.32 -23.90 15.40
C GLU A 226 4.10 -24.04 14.45
N ASP A 227 3.83 -25.26 13.96
CA ASP A 227 2.74 -25.60 13.04
C ASP A 227 1.66 -26.43 13.76
N ALA A 228 1.16 -25.87 14.85
CA ALA A 228 0.21 -26.52 15.74
C ALA A 228 -1.14 -26.81 15.07
N GLY A 229 -1.68 -28.00 15.36
CA GLY A 229 -2.95 -28.50 14.82
C GLY A 229 -2.78 -29.06 13.41
N THR A 230 -3.86 -29.05 12.63
CA THR A 230 -3.78 -29.39 11.20
C THR A 230 -3.08 -28.24 10.47
N PRO A 231 -1.93 -28.48 9.83
CA PRO A 231 -1.23 -27.45 9.07
C PRO A 231 -2.12 -26.84 7.99
N PRO A 232 -1.86 -25.60 7.54
CA PRO A 232 -2.59 -24.97 6.45
C PRO A 232 -2.21 -25.58 5.08
N ILE A 233 -2.51 -26.86 4.87
CA ILE A 233 -2.08 -27.71 3.74
C ILE A 233 -2.35 -27.06 2.39
N ILE A 234 -3.61 -26.70 2.11
CA ILE A 234 -4.00 -26.08 0.83
C ILE A 234 -3.34 -24.72 0.67
N GLN A 235 -3.20 -23.96 1.76
CA GLN A 235 -2.63 -22.63 1.71
C GLN A 235 -1.12 -22.69 1.42
N LYS A 236 -0.39 -23.66 1.99
CA LYS A 236 1.03 -23.92 1.70
C LYS A 236 1.25 -24.32 0.25
N VAL A 237 0.42 -25.24 -0.28
CA VAL A 237 0.51 -25.66 -1.69
C VAL A 237 0.22 -24.48 -2.62
N ARG A 238 -0.83 -23.69 -2.36
CA ARG A 238 -1.13 -22.50 -3.16
C ARG A 238 -0.03 -21.44 -3.08
N ALA A 239 0.60 -21.26 -1.93
CA ALA A 239 1.74 -20.36 -1.79
C ALA A 239 2.90 -20.80 -2.69
N ALA A 240 3.27 -22.08 -2.66
CA ALA A 240 4.30 -22.61 -3.54
C ALA A 240 3.98 -22.40 -5.04
N LEU A 241 2.73 -22.60 -5.46
CA LEU A 241 2.31 -22.33 -6.84
C LEU A 241 2.40 -20.84 -7.20
N ALA A 242 2.05 -19.94 -6.30
CA ALA A 242 2.18 -18.49 -6.53
C ALA A 242 3.66 -18.08 -6.68
N PHE A 243 4.55 -18.67 -5.89
CA PHE A 243 6.00 -18.51 -6.08
C PHE A 243 6.47 -19.10 -7.41
N TRP A 244 5.95 -20.26 -7.81
CA TRP A 244 6.31 -20.91 -9.06
C TRP A 244 5.98 -20.05 -10.28
N ILE A 245 4.81 -19.38 -10.27
CA ILE A 245 4.44 -18.41 -11.32
C ILE A 245 5.46 -17.28 -11.39
N LYS A 246 5.81 -16.68 -10.23
CA LYS A 246 6.81 -15.59 -10.18
C LYS A 246 8.17 -16.03 -10.71
N GLU A 247 8.66 -17.18 -10.26
CA GLU A 247 9.97 -17.70 -10.68
C GLU A 247 10.00 -18.11 -12.15
N TYR A 248 8.88 -18.61 -12.69
CA TYR A 248 8.74 -18.91 -14.11
C TYR A 248 8.85 -17.66 -15.00
N ILE A 249 8.26 -16.55 -14.56
CA ILE A 249 8.30 -15.27 -15.28
C ILE A 249 9.69 -14.62 -15.19
N ASP A 250 10.44 -14.92 -14.14
CA ASP A 250 11.72 -14.32 -13.76
C ASP A 250 11.63 -12.86 -13.28
N TYR A 251 12.34 -12.56 -12.19
CA TYR A 251 12.30 -11.24 -11.56
C TYR A 251 12.95 -10.14 -12.42
N LYS A 252 13.89 -10.46 -13.33
CA LYS A 252 14.50 -9.46 -14.21
C LYS A 252 13.53 -9.02 -15.30
N ALA A 253 12.73 -9.95 -15.82
CA ALA A 253 11.64 -9.63 -16.74
C ALA A 253 10.60 -8.74 -16.06
N ILE A 254 10.20 -9.08 -14.83
CA ILE A 254 9.30 -8.26 -14.01
C ILE A 254 9.90 -6.87 -13.77
N GLU A 255 11.15 -6.76 -13.34
CA GLU A 255 11.83 -5.48 -13.10
C GLU A 255 11.89 -4.60 -14.36
N LYS A 256 12.19 -5.20 -15.52
CA LYS A 256 12.20 -4.49 -16.82
C LYS A 256 10.81 -3.92 -17.14
N GLN A 257 9.75 -4.69 -16.92
CA GLN A 257 8.38 -4.26 -17.19
C GLN A 257 7.91 -3.18 -16.21
N GLU A 258 8.16 -3.36 -14.91
CA GLU A 258 7.87 -2.36 -13.88
C GLU A 258 8.55 -1.03 -14.19
N LYS A 259 9.84 -1.06 -14.59
CA LYS A 259 10.60 0.13 -14.99
C LYS A 259 9.97 0.82 -16.21
N LYS A 260 9.49 0.06 -17.19
CA LYS A 260 8.79 0.61 -18.36
C LYS A 260 7.49 1.31 -17.95
N TYR A 261 6.67 0.68 -17.11
CA TYR A 261 5.39 1.24 -16.68
C TYR A 261 5.53 2.48 -15.83
N ILE A 262 6.41 2.45 -14.81
CA ILE A 262 6.62 3.64 -13.98
C ILE A 262 7.27 4.79 -14.77
N GLY A 263 8.16 4.48 -15.73
CA GLY A 263 8.77 5.46 -16.61
C GLY A 263 7.72 6.22 -17.43
N ARG A 264 6.82 5.50 -18.10
CA ARG A 264 5.70 6.09 -18.86
C ARG A 264 4.77 6.92 -17.98
N ALA A 265 4.44 6.41 -16.79
CA ALA A 265 3.58 7.12 -15.85
C ALA A 265 4.20 8.46 -15.41
N PHE A 266 5.51 8.50 -15.15
CA PHE A 266 6.18 9.75 -14.81
C PHE A 266 6.26 10.72 -15.97
N GLU A 267 6.60 10.25 -17.17
CA GLU A 267 6.69 11.09 -18.37
C GLU A 267 5.37 11.85 -18.62
N ARG A 268 4.23 11.18 -18.41
CA ARG A 268 2.90 11.76 -18.64
C ARG A 268 2.34 12.56 -17.47
N LEU A 269 2.47 12.02 -16.25
CA LEU A 269 1.76 12.57 -15.09
C LEU A 269 2.60 13.58 -14.30
N ALA A 270 3.93 13.46 -14.28
CA ALA A 270 4.77 14.41 -13.55
C ALA A 270 4.93 15.76 -14.27
N SER A 271 4.71 15.79 -15.58
CA SER A 271 4.68 17.02 -16.38
C SER A 271 3.34 17.76 -16.32
N ASN A 272 2.29 17.14 -15.76
CA ASN A 272 0.96 17.73 -15.69
C ASN A 272 0.87 18.71 -14.50
N PRO A 273 0.59 20.01 -14.71
CA PRO A 273 0.58 21.00 -13.64
C PRO A 273 -0.54 20.79 -12.61
N ASN A 274 -1.59 20.03 -12.96
CA ASN A 274 -2.70 19.73 -12.07
C ASN A 274 -2.51 18.41 -11.31
N ILE A 275 -1.38 17.74 -11.47
CA ILE A 275 -1.07 16.49 -10.77
C ILE A 275 0.19 16.68 -9.94
N SER A 276 0.15 16.29 -8.67
CA SER A 276 1.37 16.13 -7.87
C SER A 276 1.56 14.66 -7.54
N VAL A 277 2.64 14.09 -8.04
CA VAL A 277 3.05 12.73 -7.69
C VAL A 277 3.74 12.75 -6.33
N LEU A 278 3.29 11.89 -5.42
CA LEU A 278 3.81 11.83 -4.06
C LEU A 278 5.08 10.97 -3.98
N GLY A 279 5.99 11.42 -3.11
CA GLY A 279 7.30 10.82 -2.88
C GLY A 279 8.34 11.24 -3.93
N ASN A 280 9.58 10.77 -3.76
CA ASN A 280 10.64 11.07 -4.70
C ASN A 280 10.40 10.38 -6.07
N THR A 281 10.58 11.13 -7.16
CA THR A 281 10.35 10.70 -8.54
C THR A 281 11.61 10.22 -9.27
N THR A 282 12.78 10.40 -8.66
CA THR A 282 14.11 10.11 -9.23
C THR A 282 14.74 8.82 -8.66
N VAL A 283 14.24 8.33 -7.53
CA VAL A 283 14.76 7.11 -6.87
C VAL A 283 14.11 5.85 -7.44
N LYS A 284 14.77 4.70 -7.29
CA LYS A 284 14.22 3.40 -7.68
C LYS A 284 12.91 3.16 -6.94
N ARG A 285 11.86 2.85 -7.69
CA ARG A 285 10.54 2.50 -7.16
C ARG A 285 9.86 1.44 -8.03
N GLN A 286 8.96 0.70 -7.42
CA GLN A 286 7.98 -0.14 -8.12
C GLN A 286 6.92 0.73 -8.80
N ALA A 287 6.15 0.14 -9.72
CA ALA A 287 5.10 0.81 -10.47
C ALA A 287 3.83 1.09 -9.63
N ILE A 288 4.03 1.62 -8.42
CA ILE A 288 3.01 2.11 -7.51
C ILE A 288 3.06 3.63 -7.55
N LEU A 289 1.94 4.26 -7.89
CA LEU A 289 1.82 5.71 -8.04
C LEU A 289 0.75 6.25 -7.09
N SER A 290 1.18 7.03 -6.11
CA SER A 290 0.30 7.86 -5.29
C SER A 290 0.36 9.30 -5.77
N PHE A 291 -0.78 9.94 -5.96
CA PHE A 291 -0.85 11.28 -6.54
C PHE A 291 -2.05 12.07 -6.00
N LEU A 292 -1.92 13.39 -6.07
CA LEU A 292 -3.00 14.36 -5.88
C LEU A 292 -3.41 14.92 -7.23
N VAL A 293 -4.71 15.15 -7.40
CA VAL A 293 -5.24 15.91 -8.53
C VAL A 293 -5.74 17.24 -7.99
N TYR A 294 -5.27 18.35 -8.55
CA TYR A 294 -5.62 19.69 -8.10
C TYR A 294 -6.83 20.25 -8.83
N SER A 295 -7.70 20.92 -8.07
CA SER A 295 -8.71 21.79 -8.66
C SER A 295 -8.07 23.12 -9.09
N THR A 296 -8.74 23.83 -9.99
CA THR A 296 -8.29 25.11 -10.52
C THR A 296 -9.39 26.16 -10.40
N THR A 297 -8.99 27.41 -10.22
CA THR A 297 -9.88 28.58 -10.20
C THR A 297 -9.31 29.69 -11.07
N ASN A 298 -10.15 30.68 -11.42
CA ASN A 298 -9.73 31.87 -12.17
C ASN A 298 -9.62 33.06 -11.21
N LYS A 299 -8.47 33.72 -11.17
CA LYS A 299 -8.35 35.05 -10.56
C LYS A 299 -8.66 36.15 -11.59
N ILE A 300 -9.34 37.20 -11.15
CA ILE A 300 -9.94 38.24 -12.01
C ILE A 300 -8.89 39.11 -12.74
N ASN A 301 -7.62 39.12 -12.31
CA ASN A 301 -6.57 40.00 -12.85
C ASN A 301 -5.89 39.47 -14.14
N SER A 302 -6.61 38.67 -14.93
CA SER A 302 -6.02 37.90 -16.02
C SER A 302 -6.71 38.25 -17.33
N SER A 303 -5.92 38.58 -18.35
CA SER A 303 -6.41 38.89 -19.71
C SER A 303 -7.47 37.90 -20.18
N GLY A 304 -8.52 38.36 -20.86
CA GLY A 304 -9.69 37.56 -21.27
C GLY A 304 -9.42 36.31 -22.13
N LEU A 305 -8.16 36.04 -22.47
CA LEU A 305 -7.69 34.80 -23.09
C LEU A 305 -7.78 33.57 -22.15
N ASP A 306 -7.71 33.76 -20.84
CA ASP A 306 -7.77 32.67 -19.85
C ASP A 306 -9.16 32.04 -19.69
N LEU A 307 -10.22 32.70 -20.20
CA LEU A 307 -11.61 32.22 -20.13
C LEU A 307 -11.86 31.00 -21.04
N TRP A 308 -11.04 30.81 -22.08
CA TRP A 308 -11.20 29.74 -23.07
C TRP A 308 -10.52 28.43 -22.64
N ARG A 309 -9.64 28.46 -21.63
CA ARG A 309 -8.96 27.25 -21.14
C ARG A 309 -9.95 26.32 -20.43
N GLU A 310 -9.69 25.02 -20.50
CA GLU A 310 -10.50 24.02 -19.78
C GLU A 310 -10.22 24.01 -18.28
N THR A 311 -8.97 24.32 -17.91
CA THR A 311 -8.49 24.48 -16.54
C THR A 311 -8.26 25.96 -16.24
N GLY A 312 -8.53 26.37 -15.00
CA GLY A 312 -8.26 27.74 -14.56
C GLY A 312 -6.77 28.08 -14.50
N ASN A 313 -6.48 29.35 -14.27
CA ASN A 313 -5.09 29.85 -14.25
C ASN A 313 -4.41 29.80 -12.87
N THR A 314 -5.13 29.41 -11.82
CA THR A 314 -4.58 29.21 -10.49
C THR A 314 -4.97 27.85 -9.92
N ILE A 315 -3.99 27.17 -9.32
CA ILE A 315 -4.18 25.92 -8.57
C ILE A 315 -4.87 26.26 -7.23
N ASP A 316 -5.91 25.50 -6.89
CA ASP A 316 -6.64 25.57 -5.61
C ASP A 316 -6.38 24.27 -4.81
N LYS A 317 -7.21 23.93 -3.83
CA LYS A 317 -7.11 22.69 -3.04
C LYS A 317 -7.18 21.43 -3.92
N PRO A 318 -6.54 20.32 -3.52
CA PRO A 318 -6.66 19.05 -4.23
C PRO A 318 -8.09 18.51 -4.19
N LEU A 319 -8.48 17.75 -5.20
CA LEU A 319 -9.66 16.89 -5.14
C LEU A 319 -9.44 15.81 -4.09
N HIS A 320 -10.51 15.44 -3.38
CA HIS A 320 -10.44 14.38 -2.37
C HIS A 320 -10.01 13.05 -3.00
N GLY A 321 -8.99 12.37 -2.44
CA GLY A 321 -8.45 11.13 -3.01
C GLY A 321 -9.51 10.04 -3.31
N PRO A 322 -10.41 9.73 -2.36
CA PRO A 322 -11.58 8.88 -2.60
C PRO A 322 -12.54 9.36 -3.68
N PHE A 323 -12.65 10.66 -3.93
CA PHE A 323 -13.46 11.18 -5.04
C PHE A 323 -12.82 10.87 -6.39
N VAL A 324 -11.53 11.13 -6.54
CA VAL A 324 -10.78 10.80 -7.76
C VAL A 324 -10.84 9.28 -8.02
N ALA A 325 -10.67 8.45 -6.98
CA ALA A 325 -10.83 7.00 -7.11
C ALA A 325 -12.26 6.61 -7.53
N LYS A 326 -13.27 7.31 -7.01
CA LYS A 326 -14.68 7.09 -7.40
C LYS A 326 -14.93 7.47 -8.85
N LEU A 327 -14.33 8.55 -9.35
CA LEU A 327 -14.42 8.94 -10.77
C LEU A 327 -13.73 7.93 -11.69
N LEU A 328 -12.55 7.43 -11.31
CA LEU A 328 -11.86 6.36 -12.05
C LEU A 328 -12.75 5.12 -12.19
N ASN A 329 -13.43 4.72 -11.12
CA ASN A 329 -14.36 3.60 -11.15
C ASN A 329 -15.61 3.89 -11.99
N ASP A 330 -16.32 4.98 -11.70
CA ASP A 330 -17.65 5.23 -12.26
C ASP A 330 -17.62 5.63 -13.74
N LEU A 331 -16.54 6.28 -14.20
CA LEU A 331 -16.42 6.72 -15.59
C LEU A 331 -15.66 5.73 -16.48
N PHE A 332 -14.71 4.97 -15.89
CA PHE A 332 -13.74 4.18 -16.67
C PHE A 332 -13.64 2.72 -16.23
N GLY A 333 -14.32 2.31 -15.16
CA GLY A 333 -14.19 0.95 -14.60
C GLY A 333 -12.82 0.66 -14.00
N ILE A 334 -12.05 1.70 -13.64
CA ILE A 334 -10.70 1.56 -13.09
C ILE A 334 -10.76 1.55 -11.56
N GLU A 335 -10.33 0.45 -10.96
CA GLU A 335 -10.21 0.34 -9.50
C GLU A 335 -8.93 1.02 -9.00
N ALA A 336 -9.10 2.15 -8.32
CA ALA A 336 -8.03 2.83 -7.59
C ALA A 336 -8.30 2.85 -6.08
N ARG A 337 -7.27 3.15 -5.29
CA ARG A 337 -7.44 3.34 -3.84
C ARG A 337 -7.38 4.81 -3.47
N GLY A 338 -8.40 5.30 -2.79
CA GLY A 338 -8.40 6.63 -2.18
C GLY A 338 -8.18 6.58 -0.67
N GLY A 339 -7.37 7.49 -0.13
CA GLY A 339 -7.15 7.65 1.32
C GLY A 339 -5.67 7.62 1.73
N CYS A 340 -5.40 7.29 3.00
CA CYS A 340 -4.05 7.33 3.59
C CYS A 340 -3.33 5.95 3.67
N ALA A 341 -3.86 4.93 2.95
CA ALA A 341 -3.25 3.61 2.71
C ALA A 341 -2.60 2.89 3.92
N CYS A 342 -3.12 3.10 5.14
CA CYS A 342 -2.60 2.52 6.39
C CYS A 342 -1.13 2.88 6.69
N ALA A 343 -0.70 4.07 6.26
CA ALA A 343 0.64 4.62 6.50
C ALA A 343 0.52 6.07 7.00
N GLY A 344 -0.19 6.26 8.12
CA GLY A 344 -0.54 7.57 8.68
C GLY A 344 0.67 8.52 8.84
N PRO A 345 1.75 8.10 9.53
CA PRO A 345 2.94 8.92 9.72
C PRO A 345 3.58 9.36 8.40
N TYR A 346 3.70 8.44 7.43
CA TYR A 346 4.24 8.77 6.11
C TYR A 346 3.30 9.70 5.33
N GLY A 347 2.00 9.48 5.43
CA GLY A 347 0.98 10.34 4.85
C GLY A 347 1.07 11.78 5.34
N HIS A 348 1.35 12.00 6.62
CA HIS A 348 1.55 13.35 7.16
C HIS A 348 2.74 14.05 6.48
N ARG A 349 3.87 13.34 6.33
CA ARG A 349 5.05 13.89 5.62
C ARG A 349 4.76 14.19 4.15
N LEU A 350 4.07 13.28 3.45
CA LEU A 350 3.75 13.45 2.03
C LEU A 350 2.78 14.60 1.76
N LEU A 351 1.90 14.90 2.72
CA LEU A 351 0.87 15.94 2.59
C LEU A 351 1.22 17.22 3.37
N ASN A 352 2.43 17.31 3.93
CA ASN A 352 2.90 18.41 4.78
C ASN A 352 1.93 18.72 5.94
N VAL A 353 1.41 17.67 6.58
CA VAL A 353 0.56 17.79 7.77
C VAL A 353 1.44 17.88 8.99
N ASP A 354 1.40 19.03 9.67
CA ASP A 354 2.10 19.23 10.94
C ASP A 354 1.35 18.62 12.13
N GLU A 355 1.98 18.66 13.31
CA GLU A 355 1.40 18.09 14.54
C GLU A 355 0.10 18.79 14.95
N HIS A 356 0.02 20.11 14.79
CA HIS A 356 -1.17 20.89 15.13
C HIS A 356 -2.36 20.49 14.24
N GLN A 357 -2.14 20.41 12.93
CA GLN A 357 -3.13 19.94 11.96
C GLN A 357 -3.54 18.50 12.23
N SER A 358 -2.58 17.61 12.54
CA SER A 358 -2.86 16.22 12.91
C SER A 358 -3.77 16.11 14.14
N LEU A 359 -3.50 16.90 15.20
CA LEU A 359 -4.34 16.97 16.40
C LEU A 359 -5.74 17.53 16.09
N ALA A 360 -5.81 18.56 15.25
CA ALA A 360 -7.09 19.13 14.81
C ALA A 360 -7.94 18.09 14.03
N PHE A 361 -7.33 17.35 13.10
CA PHE A 361 -7.99 16.24 12.41
C PHE A 361 -8.47 15.17 13.38
N ARG A 362 -7.66 14.79 14.36
CA ARG A 362 -8.06 13.82 15.39
C ARG A 362 -9.30 14.28 16.15
N SER A 363 -9.33 15.54 16.60
CA SER A 363 -10.48 16.10 17.31
C SER A 363 -11.76 16.07 16.45
N ILE A 364 -11.66 16.40 15.16
CA ILE A 364 -12.79 16.36 14.22
C ILE A 364 -13.27 14.91 14.00
N ILE A 365 -12.34 13.94 13.90
CA ILE A 365 -12.66 12.52 13.75
C ILE A 365 -13.37 11.98 15.00
N GLU A 366 -12.92 12.37 16.19
CA GLU A 366 -13.54 11.99 17.48
C GLU A 366 -14.99 12.53 17.60
N LYS A 367 -15.30 13.66 16.95
CA LYS A 367 -16.67 14.19 16.82
C LYS A 367 -17.54 13.43 15.79
N GLY A 368 -17.00 12.40 15.13
CA GLY A 368 -17.72 11.56 14.17
C GLY A 368 -17.57 11.99 12.71
N TYR A 369 -16.73 12.98 12.41
CA TYR A 369 -16.47 13.47 11.05
C TYR A 369 -15.24 12.80 10.43
N GLY A 370 -15.30 11.48 10.24
CA GLY A 370 -14.19 10.67 9.72
C GLY A 370 -13.76 11.01 8.28
N GLY A 371 -14.57 11.74 7.52
CA GLY A 371 -14.29 12.17 6.16
C GLY A 371 -13.29 13.32 6.03
N ILE A 372 -12.92 14.00 7.13
CA ILE A 372 -11.92 15.07 7.11
C ILE A 372 -10.50 14.56 6.76
N LYS A 373 -10.27 13.25 6.87
CA LYS A 373 -8.95 12.63 6.75
C LYS A 373 -8.29 13.05 5.43
N PRO A 374 -7.08 13.63 5.48
CA PRO A 374 -6.33 13.91 4.27
C PRO A 374 -5.92 12.58 3.61
N GLY A 375 -5.70 12.62 2.30
CA GLY A 375 -5.36 11.43 1.54
C GLY A 375 -5.13 11.72 0.07
N TRP A 376 -4.77 10.67 -0.65
CA TRP A 376 -4.42 10.74 -2.06
C TRP A 376 -5.15 9.64 -2.84
N THR A 377 -4.93 9.62 -4.15
CA THR A 377 -5.32 8.49 -5.00
C THR A 377 -4.09 7.67 -5.31
N ARG A 378 -4.21 6.35 -5.25
CA ARG A 378 -3.14 5.41 -5.58
C ARG A 378 -3.60 4.41 -6.64
N VAL A 379 -2.78 4.26 -7.66
CA VAL A 379 -2.85 3.18 -8.66
C VAL A 379 -1.56 2.37 -8.64
N SER A 380 -1.62 1.15 -9.13
CA SER A 380 -0.43 0.31 -9.32
C SER A 380 -0.54 -0.38 -10.68
N PHE A 381 0.56 -0.44 -11.41
CA PHE A 381 0.63 -1.07 -12.73
C PHE A 381 1.34 -2.41 -12.58
N PRO A 382 0.62 -3.51 -12.33
CA PRO A 382 1.26 -4.81 -12.19
C PRO A 382 1.92 -5.23 -13.51
N TYR A 383 3.06 -5.92 -13.43
CA TYR A 383 3.83 -6.37 -14.60
C TYR A 383 3.05 -7.22 -15.63
N TYR A 384 1.92 -7.82 -15.24
CA TYR A 384 1.06 -8.62 -16.11
C TYR A 384 -0.11 -7.84 -16.74
N MET A 385 -0.23 -6.54 -16.48
CA MET A 385 -1.18 -5.65 -17.15
C MET A 385 -0.79 -5.46 -18.62
N ALA A 386 -1.76 -5.34 -19.53
CA ALA A 386 -1.50 -5.05 -20.93
C ALA A 386 -1.05 -3.59 -21.14
N GLU A 387 -0.31 -3.30 -22.22
CA GLU A 387 0.18 -1.93 -22.46
C GLU A 387 -0.95 -0.96 -22.75
N GLU A 388 -1.99 -1.43 -23.43
CA GLU A 388 -3.18 -0.66 -23.76
C GLU A 388 -3.97 -0.29 -22.50
N GLU A 389 -4.01 -1.17 -21.51
CA GLU A 389 -4.63 -0.92 -20.20
C GLU A 389 -3.86 0.16 -19.43
N VAL A 390 -2.51 0.08 -19.42
CA VAL A 390 -1.67 1.10 -18.80
C VAL A 390 -1.95 2.47 -19.44
N GLU A 391 -2.00 2.54 -20.77
CA GLU A 391 -2.28 3.78 -21.48
C GLU A 391 -3.67 4.34 -21.20
N PHE A 392 -4.68 3.47 -21.12
CA PHE A 392 -6.04 3.86 -20.77
C PHE A 392 -6.12 4.42 -19.35
N VAL A 393 -5.45 3.79 -18.38
CA VAL A 393 -5.39 4.28 -17.00
C VAL A 393 -4.71 5.65 -16.92
N LEU A 394 -3.59 5.85 -17.63
CA LEU A 394 -2.91 7.15 -17.67
C LEU A 394 -3.79 8.23 -18.31
N ALA A 395 -4.47 7.91 -19.42
CA ALA A 395 -5.41 8.83 -20.08
C ALA A 395 -6.62 9.19 -19.19
N ALA A 396 -7.14 8.23 -18.42
CA ALA A 396 -8.22 8.46 -17.47
C ALA A 396 -7.79 9.38 -16.31
N ILE A 397 -6.55 9.22 -15.81
CA ILE A 397 -5.99 10.11 -14.78
C ILE A 397 -5.85 11.54 -15.31
N GLU A 398 -5.30 11.70 -16.51
CA GLU A 398 -5.19 13.00 -17.18
C GLU A 398 -6.57 13.64 -17.43
N PHE A 399 -7.56 12.84 -17.85
CA PHE A 399 -8.94 13.30 -17.98
C PHE A 399 -9.44 13.89 -16.65
N ILE A 400 -9.24 13.19 -15.53
CA ILE A 400 -9.67 13.68 -14.22
C ILE A 400 -8.88 14.93 -13.81
N ALA A 401 -7.61 15.04 -14.18
CA ALA A 401 -6.81 16.23 -13.93
C ALA A 401 -7.30 17.48 -14.69
N ILE A 402 -7.98 17.29 -15.82
CA ILE A 402 -8.55 18.38 -16.62
C ILE A 402 -10.00 18.67 -16.20
N TYR A 403 -10.82 17.62 -16.06
CA TYR A 403 -12.28 17.75 -15.95
C TYR A 403 -12.85 17.34 -14.60
N GLY A 404 -12.08 16.65 -13.75
CA GLY A 404 -12.56 15.97 -12.55
C GLY A 404 -13.33 16.87 -11.58
N GLN A 405 -12.91 18.13 -11.43
CA GLN A 405 -13.61 19.07 -10.57
C GLN A 405 -15.07 19.29 -10.99
N ARG A 406 -15.38 19.28 -12.28
CA ARG A 406 -16.74 19.53 -12.80
C ARG A 406 -17.75 18.50 -12.29
N PHE A 407 -17.28 17.28 -12.03
CA PHE A 407 -18.12 16.19 -11.56
C PHE A 407 -18.54 16.36 -10.10
N LEU A 408 -17.95 17.26 -9.32
CA LEU A 408 -18.29 17.46 -7.89
C LEU A 408 -19.79 17.66 -7.65
N ILE A 409 -20.51 18.31 -8.60
CA ILE A 409 -21.94 18.58 -8.47
C ILE A 409 -22.80 17.32 -8.56
N LEU A 410 -22.31 16.28 -9.26
CA LEU A 410 -23.02 15.02 -9.48
C LEU A 410 -22.92 14.07 -8.28
N TYR A 411 -22.05 14.36 -7.30
CA TYR A 411 -21.81 13.46 -6.17
C TYR A 411 -22.13 14.11 -4.83
N HIS A 412 -22.58 13.29 -3.88
CA HIS A 412 -22.73 13.62 -2.48
C HIS A 412 -21.49 13.16 -1.70
N PHE A 413 -21.00 13.99 -0.80
CA PHE A 413 -19.89 13.68 0.10
C PHE A 413 -20.40 13.47 1.52
N SER A 414 -20.07 12.32 2.11
CA SER A 414 -20.38 12.02 3.51
C SER A 414 -19.23 12.45 4.42
N TRP A 415 -19.43 13.52 5.19
CA TRP A 415 -18.47 13.97 6.19
C TRP A 415 -18.19 12.95 7.30
N LYS A 416 -19.13 12.02 7.54
CA LYS A 416 -18.96 10.96 8.55
C LYS A 416 -17.99 9.88 8.10
N THR A 417 -18.09 9.46 6.83
CA THR A 417 -17.38 8.29 6.31
C THR A 417 -16.28 8.62 5.30
N GLY A 418 -16.29 9.81 4.72
CA GLY A 418 -15.43 10.18 3.59
C GLY A 418 -15.89 9.61 2.23
N ALA A 419 -17.04 8.93 2.19
CA ALA A 419 -17.54 8.28 0.99
C ALA A 419 -18.17 9.28 0.00
N TRP A 420 -18.00 9.00 -1.29
CA TRP A 420 -18.60 9.73 -2.39
C TRP A 420 -19.65 8.87 -3.09
N THR A 421 -20.88 9.37 -3.22
CA THR A 421 -21.99 8.65 -3.85
C THR A 421 -22.61 9.46 -4.97
N PHE A 422 -22.90 8.82 -6.10
CA PHE A 422 -23.55 9.48 -7.24
C PHE A 422 -24.99 9.87 -6.86
N LYS A 423 -25.38 11.12 -7.14
CA LYS A 423 -26.73 11.63 -6.89
C LYS A 423 -27.65 11.12 -8.00
N LYS A 424 -28.49 10.13 -7.73
CA LYS A 424 -29.44 9.60 -8.73
C LYS A 424 -30.48 10.65 -9.19
N ASN A 425 -30.93 11.53 -8.29
CA ASN A 425 -32.07 12.46 -8.53
C ASN A 425 -31.63 13.92 -8.79
N ASN A 426 -30.50 14.17 -9.44
CA ASN A 426 -30.09 15.54 -9.79
C ASN A 426 -30.87 16.02 -11.04
N PRO A 427 -31.51 17.21 -11.05
CA PRO A 427 -32.22 17.72 -12.24
C PRO A 427 -31.35 17.74 -13.51
N LEU A 428 -30.06 18.05 -13.35
CA LEU A 428 -29.07 18.00 -14.44
C LEU A 428 -28.88 16.59 -15.00
N ASN A 429 -29.15 15.53 -14.23
CA ASN A 429 -29.12 14.17 -14.75
C ASN A 429 -30.24 13.96 -15.77
N TYR A 430 -31.41 14.60 -15.62
CA TYR A 430 -32.52 14.40 -16.54
C TYR A 430 -32.19 14.92 -17.94
N ASP A 431 -31.49 16.07 -18.04
CA ASP A 431 -31.03 16.62 -19.33
C ASP A 431 -29.79 15.90 -19.88
N ILE A 432 -28.90 15.39 -19.03
CA ILE A 432 -27.77 14.53 -19.45
C ILE A 432 -28.27 13.17 -19.95
N ILE A 433 -29.33 12.63 -19.33
CA ILE A 433 -29.94 11.33 -19.67
C ILE A 433 -30.90 11.46 -20.87
N ASN A 434 -31.66 12.55 -21.01
CA ASN A 434 -32.70 12.70 -22.04
C ASN A 434 -32.36 13.71 -23.17
N GLY A 435 -31.25 14.44 -23.07
CA GLY A 435 -30.85 15.50 -24.01
C GLY A 435 -30.25 15.02 -25.34
N SER A 436 -30.33 13.73 -25.66
CA SER A 436 -30.12 13.25 -27.02
C SER A 436 -31.05 12.11 -27.38
N SER A 437 -32.19 12.47 -27.95
CA SER A 437 -33.03 11.59 -28.75
C SER A 437 -32.26 11.08 -29.98
N SER A 438 -31.40 10.09 -29.76
CA SER A 438 -30.80 9.24 -30.79
C SER A 438 -30.71 7.81 -30.24
N PRO A 439 -30.52 6.77 -31.08
CA PRO A 439 -30.70 5.35 -30.71
C PRO A 439 -29.74 4.77 -29.64
N LEU A 440 -29.00 5.64 -28.94
CA LEU A 440 -27.94 5.37 -27.97
C LEU A 440 -28.42 5.35 -26.51
N ASP A 441 -29.68 5.67 -26.21
CA ASP A 441 -30.24 5.58 -24.85
C ASP A 441 -30.15 4.17 -24.25
N ASN A 442 -30.14 3.14 -25.12
CA ASN A 442 -29.90 1.77 -24.69
C ASN A 442 -28.46 1.52 -24.20
N ASN A 443 -27.47 2.32 -24.60
CA ASN A 443 -26.07 2.11 -24.20
C ASN A 443 -25.71 2.76 -22.87
N MET A 444 -26.36 3.85 -22.45
CA MET A 444 -26.13 4.46 -21.13
C MET A 444 -26.65 3.58 -19.99
N VAL A 445 -27.82 2.95 -20.21
CA VAL A 445 -28.36 1.95 -19.28
C VAL A 445 -27.66 0.60 -19.40
N LYS A 446 -27.20 0.18 -20.60
CA LYS A 446 -26.35 -1.03 -20.76
C LYS A 446 -24.92 -0.89 -20.22
N ALA A 447 -24.36 0.32 -20.17
CA ALA A 447 -23.07 0.56 -19.53
C ALA A 447 -23.15 0.43 -18.00
N LEU A 448 -24.34 0.71 -17.43
CA LEU A 448 -24.64 0.55 -16.00
C LEU A 448 -25.23 -0.84 -15.65
N ASN A 449 -25.86 -1.52 -16.61
CA ASN A 449 -26.33 -2.90 -16.51
C ASN A 449 -25.65 -3.75 -17.60
N MET A 450 -24.54 -4.41 -17.24
CA MET A 450 -23.85 -5.36 -18.11
C MET A 450 -24.79 -6.47 -18.60
N GLU A 451 -25.31 -6.34 -19.82
CA GLU A 451 -25.83 -7.48 -20.59
C GLU A 451 -25.00 -7.68 -21.85
N LYS A 452 -24.18 -8.74 -21.78
CA LYS A 452 -23.63 -9.59 -22.85
C LYS A 452 -23.57 -8.96 -24.25
N CYS A 453 -22.39 -8.45 -24.62
CA CYS A 453 -21.98 -8.50 -26.02
C CYS A 453 -21.52 -9.94 -26.32
N LYS A 454 -22.15 -10.53 -27.33
CA LYS A 454 -22.00 -11.92 -27.75
C LYS A 454 -20.59 -12.22 -28.24
N GLU A 455 -20.09 -13.38 -27.82
CA GLU A 455 -18.93 -14.08 -28.38
C GLU A 455 -19.16 -14.41 -29.87
N ASN A 456 -18.15 -14.17 -30.70
CA ASN A 456 -17.53 -15.18 -31.55
C ASN A 456 -16.52 -14.53 -32.52
N SER A 457 -15.30 -14.31 -32.04
CA SER A 457 -14.10 -14.46 -32.86
C SER A 457 -12.93 -14.79 -31.93
N ASP A 458 -12.22 -15.87 -32.21
CA ASP A 458 -11.14 -16.38 -31.36
C ASP A 458 -9.78 -15.74 -31.70
N ASP A 459 -9.81 -14.64 -32.43
CA ASP A 459 -8.63 -13.92 -32.88
C ASP A 459 -8.19 -12.88 -31.84
N ARG A 460 -6.89 -12.85 -31.52
CA ARG A 460 -6.32 -11.93 -30.53
C ARG A 460 -6.36 -10.48 -31.02
N GLU A 461 -6.23 -10.26 -32.33
CA GLU A 461 -6.29 -8.93 -32.91
C GLU A 461 -7.69 -8.32 -32.77
N THR A 462 -8.75 -9.07 -33.10
CA THR A 462 -10.14 -8.60 -32.95
C THR A 462 -10.50 -8.28 -31.50
N LYS A 463 -10.03 -9.07 -30.52
CA LYS A 463 -10.25 -8.79 -29.08
C LYS A 463 -9.52 -7.51 -28.62
N LYS A 464 -8.36 -7.21 -29.19
CA LYS A 464 -7.60 -6.00 -28.90
C LYS A 464 -8.25 -4.76 -29.52
N GLU A 465 -8.72 -4.85 -30.77
CA GLU A 465 -9.47 -3.78 -31.43
C GLU A 465 -10.78 -3.44 -30.70
N ASP A 466 -11.53 -4.46 -30.27
CA ASP A 466 -12.74 -4.26 -29.45
C ASP A 466 -12.45 -3.54 -28.13
N MET A 467 -11.37 -3.93 -27.44
CA MET A 467 -10.94 -3.30 -26.19
C MET A 467 -10.56 -1.82 -26.40
N LEU A 468 -9.80 -1.48 -27.44
CA LEU A 468 -9.44 -0.10 -27.77
C LEU A 468 -10.67 0.76 -28.12
N CYS A 469 -11.63 0.18 -28.85
CA CYS A 469 -12.90 0.83 -29.16
C CYS A 469 -13.68 1.16 -27.87
N ARG A 470 -13.75 0.21 -26.92
CA ARG A 470 -14.39 0.43 -25.62
C ARG A 470 -13.72 1.54 -24.82
N TYR A 471 -12.38 1.56 -24.74
CA TYR A 471 -11.63 2.60 -24.03
C TYR A 471 -11.83 4.00 -24.63
N THR A 472 -11.85 4.09 -25.96
CA THR A 472 -12.13 5.33 -26.67
C THR A 472 -13.53 5.83 -26.34
N ASN A 473 -14.53 4.94 -26.39
CA ASN A 473 -15.91 5.28 -26.08
C ASN A 473 -16.09 5.76 -24.62
N TYR A 474 -15.40 5.16 -23.64
CA TYR A 474 -15.43 5.65 -22.26
C TYR A 474 -14.88 7.08 -22.15
N LEU A 475 -13.75 7.37 -22.80
CA LEU A 475 -13.14 8.71 -22.80
C LEU A 475 -14.03 9.75 -23.50
N GLU A 476 -14.61 9.42 -24.65
CA GLU A 476 -15.51 10.31 -25.39
C GLU A 476 -16.79 10.60 -24.61
N THR A 477 -17.40 9.57 -24.03
CA THR A 477 -18.60 9.71 -23.20
C THR A 477 -18.30 10.59 -21.98
N ALA A 478 -17.20 10.34 -21.29
CA ALA A 478 -16.79 11.16 -20.14
C ALA A 478 -16.54 12.63 -20.53
N LYS A 479 -15.90 12.89 -21.68
CA LYS A 479 -15.72 14.25 -22.23
C LYS A 479 -17.04 14.93 -22.55
N ARG A 480 -17.98 14.21 -23.18
CA ARG A 480 -19.31 14.73 -23.47
C ARG A 480 -20.04 15.12 -22.18
N ILE A 481 -20.03 14.27 -21.16
CA ILE A 481 -20.62 14.60 -19.85
C ILE A 481 -19.94 15.83 -19.26
N ALA A 482 -18.60 15.89 -19.25
CA ALA A 482 -17.84 17.02 -18.71
C ALA A 482 -18.16 18.36 -19.40
N SER A 483 -18.47 18.35 -20.70
CA SER A 483 -18.85 19.55 -21.45
C SER A 483 -20.20 20.13 -21.04
N LEU A 484 -21.09 19.31 -20.48
CA LEU A 484 -22.40 19.72 -19.96
C LEU A 484 -22.34 20.26 -18.52
N LEU A 485 -21.19 20.09 -17.85
CA LEU A 485 -21.00 20.49 -16.46
C LEU A 485 -20.26 21.85 -16.37
N PRO A 486 -20.60 22.69 -15.38
CA PRO A 486 -19.91 23.96 -15.18
C PRO A 486 -18.42 23.76 -14.90
N LYS A 487 -17.56 24.58 -15.55
CA LYS A 487 -16.11 24.50 -15.39
C LYS A 487 -15.66 24.63 -13.93
N PHE A 488 -16.30 25.55 -13.21
CA PHE A 488 -15.99 25.89 -11.82
C PHE A 488 -17.25 25.70 -10.97
N PRO A 489 -17.46 24.51 -10.37
CA PRO A 489 -18.63 24.26 -9.56
C PRO A 489 -18.57 25.05 -8.24
N PRO A 490 -19.74 25.42 -7.67
CA PRO A 490 -19.79 26.10 -6.39
C PRO A 490 -19.28 25.20 -5.26
N HIS A 491 -18.68 25.81 -4.24
CA HIS A 491 -18.28 25.11 -3.01
C HIS A 491 -19.51 24.53 -2.31
N LYS A 492 -19.43 23.28 -1.82
CA LYS A 492 -20.50 22.76 -0.96
C LYS A 492 -20.36 23.27 0.47
N ARG A 493 -21.47 23.16 1.20
CA ARG A 493 -21.54 23.51 2.62
C ARG A 493 -20.69 22.56 3.45
N ILE A 494 -19.85 23.16 4.29
CA ILE A 494 -19.08 22.50 5.33
C ILE A 494 -19.93 22.53 6.62
N PRO A 495 -20.00 21.45 7.42
CA PRO A 495 -20.65 21.45 8.73
C PRO A 495 -20.10 22.58 9.62
N GLN A 496 -20.96 23.23 10.40
CA GLN A 496 -20.56 24.37 11.24
C GLN A 496 -19.50 23.99 12.29
N GLU A 497 -19.42 22.72 12.66
CA GLU A 497 -18.45 22.21 13.63
C GLU A 497 -17.05 21.96 13.04
N ILE A 498 -16.88 22.14 11.72
CA ILE A 498 -15.62 21.98 11.01
C ILE A 498 -15.16 23.34 10.49
N ASP A 499 -13.98 23.76 10.93
CA ASP A 499 -13.31 24.94 10.38
C ASP A 499 -12.97 24.71 8.91
N ALA A 500 -13.39 25.64 8.05
CA ALA A 500 -13.20 25.55 6.60
C ALA A 500 -11.72 25.61 6.19
N ASP A 501 -10.89 26.26 6.99
CA ASP A 501 -9.45 26.37 6.73
C ASP A 501 -8.73 25.03 6.97
N LEU A 502 -9.28 24.20 7.86
CA LEU A 502 -8.76 22.86 8.12
C LEU A 502 -9.12 21.85 7.02
N VAL A 503 -10.07 22.13 6.12
CA VAL A 503 -10.46 21.17 5.07
C VAL A 503 -9.35 21.09 4.02
N PRO A 504 -8.64 19.96 3.86
CA PRO A 504 -7.44 19.89 3.03
C PRO A 504 -7.73 19.66 1.53
N PHE A 505 -9.01 19.62 1.13
CA PHE A 505 -9.44 19.29 -0.23
C PHE A 505 -10.66 20.10 -0.68
N LYS A 506 -10.92 20.10 -1.99
CA LYS A 506 -12.09 20.70 -2.63
C LYS A 506 -13.32 19.80 -2.48
N ILE A 507 -14.49 20.40 -2.19
CA ILE A 507 -15.77 19.70 -1.96
C ILE A 507 -16.91 20.33 -2.75
#